data_AF-A0A521KLA9-F1
#
_entry.id   AF-A0A521KLA9-F1
#
_cell.length_a   1.000
_cell.length_b   1.000
_cell.length_c   1.000
_cell.angle_alpha   90.00
_cell.angle_beta   90.00
_cell.angle_gamma   90.00
#
_symmetry.space_group_name_H-M   'P 1'
#
loop_
_entity.id
_entity.type
_entity.pdbx_description
1 polymer ?
#
loop_
_entity_poly.entity_id
_entity_poly.type
_entity_poly.pdbx_seq_one_letter_code
_entity_poly.pdbx_strand_id
1 'polypeptide(L)'
;MKHTHCLMLGLLIISITCPARAESTASAPFGRLFFTPEKRLALERQRLSNIQETQTLEGATMSLDGVVQRSSGKSTVWINGRAQDEHDAVRTGVTVHLTPKNPGHAQLSPGEESPTQLKVGEAINRATGERNDRLGGGIVKTPASRR
;
A
#
# COMPACT_ATOMS: atom_id res chain seq x y z
N MET A 1 -32.92 -41.39 -73.88
CA MET A 1 -31.61 -41.05 -74.46
C MET A 1 -31.21 -39.66 -73.99
N LYS A 2 -30.20 -39.58 -73.10
CA LYS A 2 -29.21 -38.48 -72.93
C LYS A 2 -29.83 -37.09 -72.67
N HIS A 3 -29.91 -36.58 -71.43
CA HIS A 3 -28.76 -36.01 -70.71
C HIS A 3 -28.87 -36.18 -69.19
N THR A 4 -28.15 -37.18 -68.71
CA THR A 4 -27.56 -37.24 -67.38
C THR A 4 -26.45 -36.18 -67.24
N HIS A 5 -26.39 -35.53 -66.08
CA HIS A 5 -25.23 -34.79 -65.53
C HIS A 5 -24.91 -33.40 -66.11
N CYS A 6 -25.73 -32.38 -65.85
CA CYS A 6 -25.20 -31.00 -65.78
C CYS A 6 -26.05 -30.04 -64.95
N LEU A 7 -26.58 -30.50 -63.82
CA LEU A 7 -27.04 -29.59 -62.76
C LEU A 7 -26.76 -30.21 -61.39
N MET A 8 -25.65 -30.92 -61.30
CA MET A 8 -24.98 -31.35 -60.07
C MET A 8 -23.88 -30.33 -59.71
N LEU A 9 -24.20 -29.05 -59.87
CA LEU A 9 -23.27 -27.94 -59.63
C LEU A 9 -24.07 -26.69 -59.23
N GLY A 10 -24.75 -26.74 -58.08
CA GLY A 10 -25.57 -25.60 -57.66
C GLY A 10 -26.14 -25.61 -56.27
N LEU A 11 -25.97 -26.69 -55.48
CA LEU A 11 -26.59 -26.77 -54.16
C LEU A 11 -25.73 -27.48 -53.12
N LEU A 12 -24.48 -27.04 -52.96
CA LEU A 12 -23.62 -27.44 -51.85
C LEU A 12 -22.76 -26.26 -51.37
N ILE A 13 -23.39 -25.11 -51.10
CA ILE A 13 -22.73 -23.91 -50.53
C ILE A 13 -23.55 -23.36 -49.36
N ILE A 14 -24.13 -24.24 -48.54
CA ILE A 14 -24.81 -23.82 -47.30
C ILE A 14 -24.47 -24.85 -46.23
N SER A 15 -23.27 -24.74 -45.66
CA SER A 15 -22.94 -25.36 -44.39
C SER A 15 -21.87 -24.53 -43.69
N ILE A 16 -22.37 -23.54 -42.96
CA ILE A 16 -21.87 -23.18 -41.63
C ILE A 16 -20.47 -22.55 -41.66
N THR A 17 -20.49 -21.25 -41.91
CA THR A 17 -19.53 -20.28 -41.40
C THR A 17 -19.45 -20.45 -39.88
N CYS A 18 -18.52 -21.27 -39.41
CA CYS A 18 -18.06 -21.22 -38.03
C CYS A 18 -17.10 -20.02 -37.96
N PRO A 19 -17.46 -18.87 -37.35
CA PRO A 19 -16.41 -17.99 -36.90
C PRO A 19 -15.71 -18.77 -35.79
N ALA A 20 -14.58 -19.38 -36.13
CA ALA A 20 -13.56 -19.68 -35.16
C ALA A 20 -13.27 -18.34 -34.48
N ARG A 21 -13.91 -18.10 -33.33
CA ARG A 21 -13.55 -17.02 -32.44
C ARG A 21 -12.17 -17.43 -31.98
N ALA A 22 -11.16 -16.97 -32.71
CA ALA A 22 -9.82 -16.92 -32.20
C ALA A 22 -9.94 -16.08 -30.94
N GLU A 23 -10.13 -16.74 -29.81
CA GLU A 23 -9.78 -16.17 -28.53
C GLU A 23 -8.32 -15.83 -28.70
N SER A 24 -8.09 -14.56 -29.06
CA SER A 24 -6.83 -13.94 -28.79
C SER A 24 -6.70 -14.11 -27.30
N THR A 25 -5.96 -15.14 -26.89
CA THR A 25 -5.17 -15.14 -25.68
C THR A 25 -4.24 -13.95 -25.84
N ALA A 26 -4.83 -12.75 -25.71
CA ALA A 26 -4.14 -11.54 -25.39
C ALA A 26 -3.57 -11.88 -24.03
N SER A 27 -2.36 -12.44 -24.06
CA SER A 27 -1.40 -12.40 -22.98
C SER A 27 -1.60 -11.03 -22.35
N ALA A 28 -2.34 -11.01 -21.24
CA ALA A 28 -2.54 -9.79 -20.50
C ALA A 28 -1.12 -9.32 -20.22
N PRO A 29 -0.68 -8.16 -20.72
CA PRO A 29 0.62 -7.67 -20.33
C PRO A 29 0.48 -7.45 -18.82
N PHE A 30 1.05 -8.36 -18.03
CA PHE A 30 1.17 -8.27 -16.59
C PHE A 30 1.77 -6.88 -16.30
N GLY A 31 0.91 -5.91 -16.00
CA GLY A 31 1.25 -4.49 -16.08
C GLY A 31 0.06 -3.54 -16.22
N ARG A 32 -1.10 -3.98 -16.74
CA ARG A 32 -2.33 -3.17 -16.79
C ARG A 32 -3.47 -3.79 -15.97
N LEU A 33 -3.52 -3.44 -14.68
CA LEU A 33 -4.55 -3.89 -13.73
C LEU A 33 -5.88 -3.08 -13.83
N PHE A 34 -5.94 -2.07 -14.69
CA PHE A 34 -7.11 -1.21 -14.87
C PHE A 34 -7.53 -1.20 -16.34
N PHE A 35 -8.60 -1.93 -16.64
CA PHE A 35 -9.08 -2.16 -18.01
C PHE A 35 -9.96 -1.03 -18.57
N THR A 36 -10.35 -0.03 -17.76
CA THR A 36 -11.13 1.14 -18.21
C THR A 36 -10.41 2.46 -17.88
N PRO A 37 -10.48 3.47 -18.77
CA PRO A 37 -9.87 4.78 -18.54
C PRO A 37 -10.51 5.53 -17.36
N GLU A 38 -11.80 5.36 -17.12
CA GLU A 38 -12.54 6.00 -16.03
C GLU A 38 -12.04 5.52 -14.66
N LYS A 39 -11.78 4.21 -14.51
CA LYS A 39 -11.27 3.62 -13.26
C LYS A 39 -9.88 4.15 -12.91
N ARG A 40 -9.05 4.44 -13.92
CA ARG A 40 -7.73 5.04 -13.72
C ARG A 40 -7.83 6.48 -13.24
N LEU A 41 -8.69 7.28 -13.87
CA LEU A 41 -8.87 8.68 -13.54
C LEU A 41 -9.46 8.88 -12.14
N ALA A 42 -10.29 7.95 -11.67
CA ALA A 42 -10.74 7.92 -10.27
C ALA A 42 -9.60 7.60 -9.29
N LEU A 43 -8.77 6.59 -9.58
CA LEU A 43 -7.64 6.21 -8.73
C LEU A 43 -6.54 7.28 -8.71
N GLU A 44 -6.33 7.98 -9.82
CA GLU A 44 -5.37 9.07 -9.94
C GLU A 44 -5.80 10.28 -9.12
N ARG A 45 -7.09 10.67 -9.17
CA ARG A 45 -7.66 11.68 -8.26
C ARG A 45 -7.47 11.29 -6.80
N GLN A 46 -7.77 10.03 -6.44
CA GLN A 46 -7.58 9.55 -5.07
C GLN A 46 -6.11 9.56 -4.65
N ARG A 47 -5.17 9.23 -5.55
CA ARG A 47 -3.73 9.35 -5.28
C ARG A 47 -3.33 10.79 -4.98
N LEU A 48 -3.77 11.75 -5.78
CA LEU A 48 -3.43 13.15 -5.59
C LEU A 48 -3.94 13.68 -4.23
N SER A 49 -5.17 13.36 -3.85
CA SER A 49 -5.72 13.72 -2.54
C SER A 49 -4.95 13.07 -1.39
N ASN A 50 -4.66 11.77 -1.49
CA ASN A 50 -3.90 11.06 -0.46
C ASN A 50 -2.46 11.61 -0.34
N ILE A 51 -1.81 12.01 -1.44
CA ILE A 51 -0.47 12.62 -1.40
C ILE A 51 -0.47 13.94 -0.62
N GLN A 52 -1.54 14.74 -0.71
CA GLN A 52 -1.65 16.01 0.01
C GLN A 52 -1.86 15.80 1.52
N GLU A 53 -2.73 14.86 1.90
CA GLU A 53 -2.91 14.43 3.29
C GLU A 53 -1.65 13.72 3.84
N THR A 54 -0.92 13.02 2.96
CA THR A 54 0.38 12.39 3.24
C THR A 54 1.54 13.40 3.27
N GLN A 55 1.30 14.71 3.22
CA GLN A 55 2.36 15.69 3.51
C GLN A 55 2.29 16.16 4.97
N THR A 56 1.10 16.32 5.52
CA THR A 56 0.89 16.75 6.91
C THR A 56 0.80 15.53 7.83
N LEU A 57 1.77 15.31 8.74
CA LEU A 57 1.61 14.34 9.86
C LEU A 57 0.78 14.94 11.01
N GLU A 58 -0.10 15.89 10.68
CA GLU A 58 -0.94 16.63 11.62
C GLU A 58 -2.23 15.86 11.85
N GLY A 59 -2.12 14.75 12.57
CA GLY A 59 -3.26 13.99 13.08
C GLY A 59 -3.38 14.14 14.59
N ALA A 60 -4.61 14.13 15.10
CA ALA A 60 -4.87 14.09 16.56
C ALA A 60 -4.28 12.84 17.23
N THR A 61 -3.99 11.77 16.46
CA THR A 61 -3.34 10.56 16.96
C THR A 61 -2.00 10.35 16.28
N MET A 62 -0.98 9.99 17.05
CA MET A 62 0.35 9.66 16.58
C MET A 62 0.73 8.24 17.02
N SER A 63 1.00 7.37 16.04
CA SER A 63 1.36 5.96 16.22
C SER A 63 2.79 5.74 15.76
N LEU A 64 3.58 5.01 16.56
CA LEU A 64 4.90 4.53 16.16
C LEU A 64 4.76 3.09 15.67
N ASP A 65 4.75 2.88 14.36
CA ASP A 65 4.46 1.56 13.78
C ASP A 65 5.71 0.70 13.64
N GLY A 66 6.88 1.33 13.49
CA GLY A 66 8.12 0.59 13.33
C GLY A 66 9.36 1.48 13.23
N VAL A 67 10.52 0.87 13.48
CA VAL A 67 11.83 1.50 13.35
C VAL A 67 12.74 0.52 12.63
N VAL A 68 13.42 0.98 11.59
CA VAL A 68 14.48 0.25 10.91
C VAL A 68 15.76 1.06 10.99
N GLN A 69 16.77 0.50 11.66
CA GLN A 69 18.11 1.08 11.72
C GLN A 69 19.05 0.27 10.83
N ARG A 70 19.72 0.95 9.91
CA ARG A 70 20.70 0.35 9.00
C ARG A 70 22.08 0.37 9.64
N SER A 71 22.93 -0.59 9.28
CA SER A 71 24.32 -0.66 9.75
C SER A 71 25.16 0.56 9.38
N SER A 72 24.77 1.30 8.34
CA SER A 72 25.37 2.58 7.96
C SER A 72 25.01 3.75 8.88
N GLY A 73 24.24 3.52 9.95
CA GLY A 73 23.79 4.52 10.91
C GLY A 73 22.47 5.20 10.53
N LYS A 74 22.06 5.14 9.26
CA LYS A 74 20.80 5.74 8.79
C LYS A 74 19.59 5.00 9.35
N SER A 75 18.55 5.73 9.70
CA SER A 75 17.30 5.17 10.20
C SER A 75 16.10 5.54 9.33
N THR A 76 15.04 4.73 9.44
CA THR A 76 13.73 5.01 8.88
C THR A 76 12.69 4.63 9.93
N VAL A 77 11.79 5.54 10.25
CA VAL A 77 10.76 5.37 11.28
C VAL A 77 9.40 5.47 10.63
N TRP A 78 8.49 4.56 10.95
CA TRP A 78 7.12 4.59 10.46
C TRP A 78 6.23 5.23 11.52
N ILE A 79 5.64 6.36 11.16
CA ILE A 79 4.70 7.10 11.99
C ILE A 79 3.37 7.17 11.26
N ASN A 80 2.28 6.71 11.86
CA ASN A 80 0.94 6.68 11.23
C ASN A 80 0.96 6.05 9.81
N GLY A 81 1.71 4.96 9.64
CA GLY A 81 1.90 4.23 8.39
C GLY A 81 2.87 4.88 7.41
N ARG A 82 3.44 6.04 7.74
CA ARG A 82 4.30 6.83 6.86
C ARG A 82 5.76 6.69 7.25
N ALA A 83 6.59 6.30 6.29
CA ALA A 83 8.03 6.31 6.46
C ALA A 83 8.53 7.75 6.63
N GLN A 84 9.40 7.95 7.62
CA GLN A 84 10.14 9.15 7.91
C GLN A 84 11.62 8.79 7.93
N ASP A 85 12.38 9.39 7.04
CA ASP A 85 13.83 9.40 7.12
C ASP A 85 14.36 10.68 7.80
N GLU A 86 15.68 10.76 7.97
CA GLU A 86 16.37 11.89 8.63
C GLU A 86 16.09 13.26 7.98
N HIS A 87 15.75 13.29 6.69
CA HIS A 87 15.51 14.51 5.93
C HIS A 87 14.02 14.89 5.86
N ASP A 88 13.13 13.93 6.15
CA ASP A 88 11.69 14.12 6.06
C ASP A 88 11.10 15.00 7.16
N ALA A 89 11.82 15.19 8.27
CA ALA A 89 11.36 16.01 9.40
C ALA A 89 10.97 17.45 8.99
N VAL A 90 11.68 18.03 8.02
CA VAL A 90 11.37 19.37 7.49
C VAL A 90 10.09 19.38 6.66
N ARG A 91 9.78 18.26 5.99
CA ARG A 91 8.60 18.15 5.13
C ARG A 91 7.33 17.84 5.93
N THR A 92 7.45 17.06 6.99
CA THR A 92 6.30 16.61 7.79
C THR A 92 6.11 17.38 9.09
N GLY A 93 7.10 18.17 9.50
CA GLY A 93 7.08 18.91 10.76
C GLY A 93 7.27 18.03 11.99
N VAL A 94 7.62 16.74 11.85
CA VAL A 94 7.83 15.83 12.98
C VAL A 94 9.29 15.44 13.05
N THR A 95 9.97 15.84 14.12
CA THR A 95 11.34 15.40 14.39
C THR A 95 11.32 14.08 15.15
N VAL A 96 12.20 13.18 14.75
CA VAL A 96 12.30 11.84 15.33
C VAL A 96 13.70 11.65 15.87
N HIS A 97 13.80 11.32 17.15
CA HIS A 97 15.07 11.00 17.79
C HIS A 97 15.06 9.54 18.28
N LEU A 98 15.96 8.74 17.70
CA LEU A 98 16.18 7.35 18.07
C LEU A 98 17.42 7.26 18.95
N THR A 99 17.34 6.49 20.04
CA THR A 99 18.49 6.21 20.89
C THR A 99 18.97 4.77 20.63
N PRO A 100 20.24 4.55 20.23
CA PRO A 100 20.76 3.20 19.93
C PRO A 100 20.62 2.20 21.08
N LYS A 101 20.64 2.70 22.32
CA LYS A 101 20.44 1.89 23.54
C LYS A 101 19.05 1.28 23.64
N ASN A 102 18.05 1.86 22.96
CA ASN A 102 16.67 1.41 23.03
C ASN A 102 15.97 1.52 21.65
N PRO A 103 16.27 0.61 20.72
CA PRO A 103 15.80 0.69 19.33
C PRO A 103 14.28 0.49 19.18
N GLY A 104 13.60 -0.01 20.22
CA GLY A 104 12.14 -0.18 20.23
C GLY A 104 11.36 1.07 20.65
N HIS A 105 12.04 2.19 20.91
CA HIS A 105 11.42 3.44 21.33
C HIS A 105 11.91 4.59 20.44
N ALA A 106 11.02 5.54 20.15
CA ALA A 106 11.37 6.78 19.47
C ALA A 106 10.83 7.96 20.27
N GLN A 107 11.62 9.02 20.35
CA GLN A 107 11.14 10.32 20.81
C GLN A 107 10.64 11.10 19.59
N LEU A 108 9.37 11.46 19.61
CA LEU A 108 8.70 12.18 18.54
C LEU A 108 8.38 13.59 19.03
N SER A 109 8.84 14.61 18.32
CA SER A 109 8.51 16.01 18.60
C SER A 109 7.87 16.64 17.36
N PRO A 110 6.53 16.73 17.33
CA PRO A 110 5.79 17.43 16.29
C PRO A 110 5.91 18.95 16.47
N GLY A 111 6.60 19.64 15.57
CA GLY A 111 6.75 21.09 15.60
C GLY A 111 7.36 21.59 16.90
N GLU A 112 6.65 22.45 17.61
CA GLU A 112 7.05 23.04 18.90
C GLU A 112 6.45 22.33 20.13
N GLU A 113 5.75 21.21 19.93
CA GLU A 113 5.19 20.46 21.04
C GLU A 113 6.28 19.73 21.86
N SER A 114 5.92 19.36 23.10
CA SER A 114 6.84 18.63 23.97
C SER A 114 7.19 17.25 23.39
N PRO A 115 8.48 16.85 23.40
CA PRO A 115 8.90 15.54 22.92
C PRO A 115 8.17 14.42 23.65
N THR A 116 7.54 13.53 22.89
CA THR A 116 6.82 12.38 23.43
C THR A 116 7.54 11.10 23.06
N GLN A 117 7.87 10.29 24.07
CA GLN A 117 8.44 8.96 23.84
C GLN A 117 7.33 7.93 23.60
N LEU A 118 7.37 7.29 22.44
CA LEU A 118 6.51 6.17 22.07
C LEU A 118 7.33 4.89 21.89
N LYS A 119 6.72 3.76 22.25
CA LYS A 119 7.20 2.42 21.92
C LYS A 119 6.65 1.98 20.56
N VAL A 120 7.38 1.14 19.83
CA VAL A 120 6.86 0.52 18.61
C VAL A 120 5.60 -0.29 18.92
N GLY A 121 4.53 -0.04 18.17
CA GLY A 121 3.19 -0.58 18.38
C GLY A 121 2.28 0.32 19.21
N GLU A 122 2.80 1.40 19.79
CA GLU A 122 2.03 2.32 20.62
C GLU A 122 1.49 3.50 19.80
N ALA A 123 0.28 3.94 20.16
CA ALA A 123 -0.32 5.17 19.68
C ALA A 123 -0.70 6.08 20.84
N ILE A 124 -0.59 7.39 20.64
CA ILE A 124 -1.03 8.42 21.57
C ILE A 124 -1.97 9.39 20.88
N ASN A 125 -3.06 9.74 21.55
CA ASN A 125 -3.86 10.89 21.18
C ASN A 125 -3.18 12.15 21.72
N ARG A 126 -2.74 13.02 20.83
CA ARG A 126 -2.03 14.26 21.13
C ARG A 126 -2.89 15.28 21.88
N ALA A 127 -4.20 15.28 21.64
CA ALA A 127 -5.13 16.21 22.28
C ALA A 127 -5.48 15.81 23.72
N THR A 128 -5.59 14.51 23.99
CA THR A 128 -6.00 13.99 25.32
C THR A 128 -4.86 13.39 26.14
N GLY A 129 -3.73 13.07 25.49
CA GLY A 129 -2.62 12.32 26.09
C GLY A 129 -2.90 10.83 26.26
N GLU A 130 -4.04 10.31 25.81
CA GLU A 130 -4.41 8.91 25.97
C GLU A 130 -3.52 7.99 25.12
N ARG A 131 -2.99 6.93 25.74
CA ARG A 131 -2.03 5.99 25.12
C ARG A 131 -2.68 4.62 24.90
N ASN A 132 -2.34 3.96 23.79
CA ASN A 132 -2.88 2.65 23.42
C ASN A 132 -1.80 1.77 22.77
N ASP A 133 -1.60 0.54 23.27
CA ASP A 133 -0.62 -0.44 22.77
C ASP A 133 -1.16 -1.32 21.63
N ARG A 134 -2.33 -0.98 21.05
CA ARG A 134 -3.01 -1.66 19.93
C ARG A 134 -3.37 -3.14 20.15
N LEU A 135 -3.11 -3.69 21.34
CA LEU A 135 -3.45 -5.06 21.71
C LEU A 135 -4.90 -5.22 22.20
N GLY A 136 -5.65 -4.14 22.38
CA GLY A 136 -7.05 -4.19 22.85
C GLY A 136 -7.22 -4.87 24.21
N GLY A 137 -6.21 -4.79 25.09
CA GLY A 137 -6.19 -5.47 26.38
C GLY A 137 -5.62 -6.90 26.35
N GLY A 138 -5.23 -7.39 25.18
CA GLY A 138 -4.50 -8.66 25.03
C GLY A 138 -3.06 -8.58 25.53
N ILE A 139 -2.47 -9.73 25.84
CA ILE A 139 -1.07 -9.84 26.29
C ILE A 139 -0.34 -10.83 25.40
N VAL A 140 0.81 -10.42 24.85
CA VAL A 140 1.73 -11.31 24.15
C VAL A 140 2.73 -11.88 25.16
N LYS A 141 2.72 -13.19 25.35
CA LYS A 141 3.71 -13.90 26.18
C LYS A 141 4.69 -14.65 25.27
N THR A 142 5.98 -14.39 25.42
CA THR A 142 7.00 -15.20 24.76
C THR A 142 7.25 -16.47 25.58
N PRO A 143 7.30 -17.67 24.98
CA PRO A 143 7.67 -18.88 25.70
C PRO A 143 9.08 -18.72 26.28
N ALA A 144 9.31 -19.29 27.46
CA ALA A 144 10.64 -19.28 28.07
C ALA A 144 11.64 -19.91 27.08
N SER A 145 12.70 -19.15 26.75
CA SER A 145 13.78 -19.64 25.90
C SER A 145 14.40 -20.87 26.56
N ARG A 146 14.21 -22.05 25.96
CA ARG A 146 14.87 -23.28 26.40
C ARG A 146 16.34 -23.15 26.01
N ARG A 147 17.18 -22.78 26.98
CA ARG A 147 18.64 -22.81 26.85
C ARG A 147 19.15 -24.23 26.67
#